data_AF-A0A350WXD2-F1
#
_entry.id   AF-A0A350WXD2-F1
#
_cell.length_a   1.000
_cell.length_b   1.000
_cell.length_c   1.000
_cell.angle_alpha   90.00
_cell.angle_beta   90.00
_cell.angle_gamma   90.00
#
_symmetry.space_group_name_H-M   'P 1'
#
loop_
_entity.id
_entity.type
_entity.pdbx_description
1 polymer ?
#
loop_
_entity_poly.entity_id
_entity_poly.type
_entity_poly.pdbx_seq_one_letter_code
_entity_poly.pdbx_strand_id
1 'polypeptide(L)'
;MISRFLILVGMALLLSLAIAVPVFAGGWAVITVDDLPVTATAGEPLTIGFTVLQHGKTPTSGLSPTIVFTLPKEKQFSVIAEEDDTGHYTASVTFP
;
A
#
# COMPACT_ATOMS: atom_id res chain seq x y z
N MET A 1 -40.66 -33.48 -7.83
CA MET A 1 -40.18 -32.71 -6.65
C MET A 1 -38.68 -32.46 -6.66
N ILE A 2 -37.85 -33.45 -7.04
CA ILE A 2 -36.38 -33.33 -7.10
C ILE A 2 -35.87 -32.18 -7.97
N SER A 3 -36.46 -31.94 -9.16
CA SER A 3 -36.04 -30.85 -10.05
C SER A 3 -36.22 -29.45 -9.43
N ARG A 4 -37.31 -29.20 -8.70
CA ARG A 4 -37.54 -27.91 -8.03
C ARG A 4 -36.55 -27.68 -6.89
N PHE A 5 -36.20 -28.74 -6.18
CA PHE A 5 -35.18 -28.70 -5.12
C PHE A 5 -33.80 -28.36 -5.68
N LEU A 6 -33.39 -29.00 -6.78
CA LEU A 6 -32.10 -28.73 -7.43
C LEU A 6 -31.99 -27.30 -7.96
N ILE A 7 -33.08 -26.75 -8.52
CA ILE A 7 -33.13 -25.36 -8.98
C ILE A 7 -32.94 -24.38 -7.80
N LEU A 8 -33.61 -24.64 -6.67
CA LEU A 8 -33.48 -23.80 -5.48
C LEU A 8 -32.07 -23.85 -4.88
N VAL A 9 -31.44 -25.03 -4.86
CA VAL A 9 -30.05 -25.19 -4.41
C VAL A 9 -29.08 -24.45 -5.34
N GLY A 10 -29.25 -24.59 -6.66
CA GLY A 10 -28.43 -23.87 -7.64
C GLY A 10 -28.57 -22.36 -7.50
N MET A 11 -29.79 -21.86 -7.30
CA MET A 11 -30.06 -20.43 -7.13
C MET A 11 -29.48 -19.89 -5.81
N ALA A 12 -29.59 -20.65 -4.71
CA ALA A 12 -28.99 -20.29 -3.43
C ALA A 12 -27.46 -20.22 -3.51
N LEU A 13 -26.82 -21.17 -4.21
CA LEU A 13 -25.38 -21.17 -4.45
C LEU A 13 -24.95 -19.95 -5.26
N LEU A 14 -25.70 -19.62 -6.31
CA LEU A 14 -25.41 -18.48 -7.19
C LEU A 14 -25.57 -17.13 -6.46
N LEU A 15 -26.59 -16.99 -5.60
CA LEU A 15 -26.74 -15.82 -4.73
C LEU A 15 -25.61 -15.73 -3.69
N SER A 16 -25.20 -16.85 -3.09
CA SER A 16 -24.10 -16.85 -2.12
C SER A 16 -22.78 -16.40 -2.74
N LEU A 17 -22.54 -16.74 -4.01
CA LEU A 17 -21.33 -16.35 -4.74
C LEU A 17 -21.33 -14.86 -5.09
N ALA A 18 -22.51 -14.28 -5.38
CA ALA A 18 -22.65 -12.85 -5.65
C ALA A 18 -22.30 -11.96 -4.43
N ILE A 19 -22.45 -12.48 -3.21
CA ILE A 19 -22.15 -11.76 -1.97
C ILE A 19 -20.64 -11.73 -1.67
N ALA A 20 -19.83 -12.61 -2.27
CA ALA A 20 -18.38 -12.66 -2.04
C ALA A 20 -17.58 -11.59 -2.82
N VAL A 21 -18.21 -10.91 -3.78
CA VAL A 21 -17.56 -9.94 -4.69
C VAL A 21 -17.04 -8.65 -4.01
N PRO A 22 -17.63 -8.08 -2.94
CA PRO A 22 -17.22 -6.77 -2.41
C PRO A 22 -15.79 -6.71 -1.86
N VAL A 23 -15.19 -7.84 -1.47
CA VAL A 23 -13.81 -7.88 -0.93
C VAL A 23 -12.77 -7.61 -2.02
N PHE A 24 -13.11 -7.87 -3.29
CA PHE A 24 -12.25 -7.61 -4.45
C PHE A 24 -12.50 -6.25 -5.11
N ALA A 25 -13.40 -5.43 -4.56
CA ALA A 25 -13.50 -4.02 -4.93
C ALA A 25 -12.30 -3.25 -4.32
N GLY A 26 -11.10 -3.59 -4.79
CA GLY A 26 -9.91 -2.75 -4.71
C GLY A 26 -10.10 -1.46 -5.52
N GLY A 27 -9.21 -0.49 -5.31
CA GLY A 27 -9.22 0.74 -6.10
C GLY A 27 -8.57 1.95 -5.42
N TRP A 28 -8.25 1.86 -4.13
CA TRP A 28 -7.52 2.92 -3.42
C TRP A 28 -6.48 2.32 -2.49
N ALA A 29 -5.37 3.06 -2.35
CA ALA A 29 -4.29 2.80 -1.43
C ALA A 29 -4.10 4.02 -0.53
N VAL A 30 -3.71 3.81 0.72
CA VAL A 30 -3.26 4.87 1.62
C VAL A 30 -1.79 4.68 1.88
N ILE A 31 -1.00 5.72 1.64
CA ILE A 31 0.39 5.76 2.06
C ILE A 31 0.39 6.36 3.46
N THR A 32 0.78 5.58 4.45
CA THR A 32 0.93 6.03 5.84
C THR A 32 2.42 6.18 6.09
N VAL A 33 2.87 7.42 6.23
CA VAL A 33 4.24 7.71 6.65
C VAL A 33 4.35 7.47 8.14
N ASP A 34 5.50 6.98 8.60
CA ASP A 34 5.85 6.93 10.01
C ASP A 34 5.96 8.37 10.57
N ASP A 35 6.63 8.53 11.71
CA ASP A 35 6.96 9.86 12.20
C ASP A 35 7.90 10.58 11.23
N LEU A 36 7.41 11.68 10.65
CA LEU A 36 8.19 12.53 9.76
C LEU A 36 9.29 13.22 10.58
N PRO A 37 10.57 13.05 10.20
CA PRO A 37 11.66 13.78 10.84
C PRO A 37 11.46 15.29 10.62
N VAL A 38 11.46 16.04 11.73
CA VAL A 38 11.22 17.50 11.72
C VAL A 38 12.40 18.29 11.15
N THR A 39 13.59 17.68 11.08
CA THR A 39 14.83 18.31 10.63
C THR A 39 15.72 17.31 9.91
N ALA A 40 16.42 17.78 8.87
CA ALA A 40 17.51 17.05 8.23
C ALA A 40 18.85 17.69 8.64
N THR A 41 19.76 16.91 9.20
CA THR A 41 21.10 17.36 9.60
C THR A 41 22.11 16.99 8.51
N ALA A 42 22.99 17.94 8.14
CA ALA A 42 24.06 17.68 7.19
C ALA A 42 25.01 16.58 7.70
N GLY A 43 25.38 15.65 6.82
CA GLY A 43 26.22 14.50 7.14
C GLY A 43 25.53 13.36 7.90
N GLU A 44 24.28 13.54 8.33
CA GLU A 44 23.49 12.49 8.98
C GLU A 44 22.49 11.86 7.98
N PRO A 45 22.24 10.54 8.06
CA PRO A 45 21.18 9.91 7.29
C PRO A 45 19.79 10.42 7.72
N LEU A 46 19.02 10.89 6.74
CA LEU A 46 17.59 11.12 6.85
C LEU A 46 16.87 9.87 6.34
N THR A 47 16.26 9.11 7.24
CA THR A 47 15.47 7.92 6.90
C THR A 47 13.98 8.25 6.94
N ILE A 48 13.26 7.89 5.89
CA ILE A 48 11.81 8.00 5.80
C ILE A 48 11.24 6.59 5.68
N GLY A 49 10.38 6.22 6.63
CA GLY A 49 9.64 4.96 6.63
C GLY A 49 8.15 5.18 6.34
N PHE A 50 7.52 4.23 5.66
CA PHE A 50 6.09 4.26 5.37
C PHE A 50 5.52 2.88 5.01
N THR A 51 4.21 2.73 5.09
CA THR A 51 3.48 1.55 4.62
C THR A 51 2.41 1.93 3.59
N VAL A 52 2.29 1.13 2.53
CA VAL A 52 1.20 1.27 1.55
C VAL A 52 0.07 0.31 1.91
N LEU A 53 -1.08 0.84 2.34
CA LEU A 53 -2.20 0.05 2.84
C LEU A 53 -3.32 -0.08 1.79
N GLN A 54 -3.68 -1.32 1.45
CA GLN A 54 -4.92 -1.63 0.73
C GLN A 54 -6.11 -1.35 1.65
N HIS A 55 -7.05 -0.55 1.15
CA HIS A 55 -8.26 -0.16 1.89
C HIS A 55 -7.96 0.44 3.27
N GLY A 56 -6.76 1.02 3.46
CA GLY A 56 -6.29 1.58 4.72
C GLY A 56 -6.02 0.56 5.83
N LYS A 57 -5.91 -0.74 5.52
CA LYS A 57 -5.73 -1.80 6.54
C LYS A 57 -4.60 -2.77 6.25
N THR A 58 -4.53 -3.31 5.03
CA THR A 58 -3.62 -4.43 4.74
C THR A 58 -2.36 -3.90 4.06
N PRO A 59 -1.14 -4.16 4.58
CA PRO A 59 0.10 -3.81 3.89
C PRO A 59 0.16 -4.42 2.48
N THR A 60 0.62 -3.61 1.53
CA THR A 60 0.85 -4.01 0.14
C THR A 60 2.33 -4.21 -0.06
N SER A 61 2.71 -5.45 -0.37
CA SER A 61 4.08 -5.86 -0.65
C SER A 61 4.38 -5.88 -2.16
N GLY A 62 5.65 -5.97 -2.53
CA GLY A 62 6.13 -6.12 -3.91
C GLY A 62 6.02 -4.84 -4.76
N LEU A 63 5.97 -3.68 -4.13
CA LEU A 63 5.97 -2.38 -4.82
C LEU A 63 7.41 -1.88 -5.04
N SER A 64 7.56 -0.89 -5.91
CA SER A 64 8.82 -0.13 -6.07
C SER A 64 8.59 1.36 -5.82
N PRO A 65 8.22 1.76 -4.59
CA PRO A 65 7.88 3.14 -4.31
C PRO A 65 9.11 4.03 -4.31
N THR A 66 8.91 5.29 -4.65
CA THR A 66 9.97 6.30 -4.81
C THR A 66 9.66 7.51 -3.96
N ILE A 67 10.63 7.97 -3.18
CA ILE A 67 10.57 9.25 -2.47
C ILE A 67 11.26 10.31 -3.31
N VAL A 68 10.55 11.41 -3.58
CA VAL A 68 11.08 12.56 -4.32
C VAL A 68 11.40 13.68 -3.34
N PHE A 69 12.67 14.07 -3.29
CA PHE A 69 13.15 15.20 -2.50
C PHE A 69 13.17 16.45 -3.39
N THR A 70 12.52 17.51 -2.94
CA THR A 70 12.52 18.82 -3.62
C THR A 70 13.34 19.82 -2.79
N LEU A 71 14.38 20.37 -3.40
CA LEU A 71 15.30 21.33 -2.79
C LEU A 71 15.04 22.75 -3.31
N PRO A 72 15.59 23.79 -2.66
CA PRO A 72 15.58 25.15 -3.19
C PRO A 72 16.13 25.21 -4.62
N LYS A 73 15.62 26.17 -5.41
CA LYS A 73 15.96 26.36 -6.83
C LYS A 73 15.52 25.20 -7.72
N GLU A 74 14.38 24.58 -7.41
CA GLU A 74 13.72 23.54 -8.23
C GLU A 74 14.57 22.29 -8.49
N LYS A 75 15.60 22.05 -7.67
CA LYS A 75 16.38 20.81 -7.77
C LYS A 75 15.56 19.67 -7.17
N GLN A 76 15.50 18.55 -7.89
CA GLN A 76 14.84 17.33 -7.44
C GLN A 76 15.76 16.14 -7.60
N PHE A 77 15.66 15.19 -6.67
CA PHE A 77 16.19 13.86 -6.84
C PHE A 77 15.26 12.85 -6.17
N SER A 78 15.43 11.58 -6.52
CA SER A 78 14.57 10.50 -6.07
C SER A 78 15.38 9.35 -5.47
N VAL A 79 14.82 8.71 -4.46
CA VAL A 79 15.38 7.50 -3.84
C VAL A 79 14.31 6.41 -3.89
N ILE A 80 14.67 5.24 -4.39
CA ILE A 80 13.79 4.06 -4.35
C ILE A 80 13.81 3.54 -2.92
N ALA A 81 12.63 3.28 -2.35
CA ALA A 81 12.54 2.70 -1.01
C ALA A 81 12.68 1.18 -1.08
N GLU A 82 13.35 0.63 -0.08
CA GLU A 82 13.55 -0.81 0.10
C GLU A 82 12.43 -1.38 0.98
N GLU A 83 11.94 -2.56 0.62
CA GLU A 83 10.87 -3.27 1.33
C GLU A 83 11.46 -4.24 2.36
N ASP A 84 10.86 -4.32 3.54
CA ASP A 84 11.17 -5.33 4.56
C ASP A 84 10.21 -6.54 4.51
N ASP A 85 10.32 -7.46 5.49
CA ASP A 85 9.49 -8.66 5.55
C ASP A 85 8.04 -8.40 6.01
N THR A 86 7.71 -7.17 6.43
CA THR A 86 6.39 -6.76 6.89
C THR A 86 5.59 -5.98 5.83
N GLY A 87 6.22 -5.65 4.70
CA GLY A 87 5.66 -4.74 3.68
C GLY A 87 5.78 -3.27 4.07
N HIS A 88 6.72 -2.95 4.97
CA HIS A 88 7.14 -1.59 5.28
C HIS A 88 8.28 -1.18 4.35
N TYR A 89 8.29 0.09 3.97
CA TYR A 89 9.23 0.65 3.00
C TYR A 89 10.09 1.71 3.67
N THR A 90 11.40 1.65 3.45
CA THR A 90 12.35 2.65 3.97
C THR A 90 13.22 3.22 2.86
N ALA A 91 13.44 4.53 2.88
CA ALA A 91 14.45 5.18 2.04
C ALA A 91 15.33 6.07 2.89
N SER A 92 16.65 6.00 2.69
CA SER A 92 17.63 6.81 3.42
C SER A 92 18.44 7.67 2.46
N VAL A 93 18.64 8.93 2.83
CA VAL A 93 19.50 9.88 2.10
C VAL A 93 20.39 10.66 3.06
N THR A 94 21.63 10.91 2.69
CA THR A 94 22.52 11.82 3.42
C THR A 94 22.76 13.07 2.60
N PHE A 95 22.41 14.22 3.17
CA PHE A 95 22.69 15.52 2.58
C PHE A 95 24.10 15.99 2.96
N PRO A 96 24.83 16.65 2.05
CA PRO A 96 26.14 17.22 2.35
C PRO A 96 26.07 18.39 3.33
#